data_AF-A0A180FN49-F1
#
_entry.id   AF-A0A180FN49-F1
#
_cell.length_a   1.000
_cell.length_b   1.000
_cell.length_c   1.000
_cell.angle_alpha   90.00
_cell.angle_beta   90.00
_cell.angle_gamma   90.00
#
_symmetry.space_group_name_H-M   'P 1'
#
loop_
_entity.id
_entity.type
_entity.pdbx_description
1 polymer ?
#
loop_
_entity_poly.entity_id
_entity_poly.type
_entity_poly.pdbx_seq_one_letter_code
_entity_poly.pdbx_strand_id
1 'polypeptide(L)'
;MTGVIPRFMVEKDWHHKQLTEMLVVETMHERKKRMADLSDAAIALPGGCGTLEELLEIITWKQLGLYLHPVVILNTNHYYDPLLEMLRRAEDEEFMRVRYKGLWLVADTPEEAAGFL
;
A
#
# COMPACT_ATOMS: atom_id res chain seq x y z
N MET A 1 11.11 -11.76 -8.72
CA MET A 1 10.63 -10.88 -7.64
C MET A 1 11.71 -9.87 -7.33
N THR A 2 11.39 -8.58 -7.40
CA THR A 2 12.29 -7.47 -7.08
C THR A 2 11.91 -6.92 -5.71
N GLY A 3 12.86 -6.89 -4.77
CA GLY A 3 12.71 -6.24 -3.48
C GLY A 3 13.29 -4.83 -3.49
N VAL A 4 12.72 -3.93 -2.69
CA VAL A 4 13.28 -2.60 -2.43
C VAL A 4 13.45 -2.43 -0.92
N ILE A 5 14.67 -2.17 -0.48
CA ILE A 5 15.00 -2.11 0.95
C ILE A 5 15.96 -0.95 1.27
N PRO A 6 15.77 -0.22 2.39
CA PRO A 6 16.74 0.77 2.83
C PRO A 6 18.02 0.13 3.37
N ARG A 7 19.16 0.80 3.19
CA ARG A 7 20.49 0.34 3.62
C ARG A 7 20.54 -0.03 5.11
N PHE A 8 19.96 0.79 5.98
CA PHE A 8 19.97 0.51 7.42
C PHE A 8 19.25 -0.80 7.79
N MET A 9 18.25 -1.23 7.01
CA MET A 9 17.57 -2.52 7.25
C MET A 9 18.43 -3.70 6.77
N VAL A 10 19.23 -3.52 5.72
CA VAL A 10 20.23 -4.51 5.28
C VAL A 10 21.28 -4.72 6.38
N GLU A 11 21.75 -3.63 6.99
CA GLU A 11 22.72 -3.66 8.11
C GLU A 11 22.19 -4.37 9.36
N LYS A 12 20.86 -4.45 9.50
CA LYS A 12 20.17 -5.22 10.56
C LYS A 12 19.85 -6.66 10.16
N ASP A 13 20.29 -7.11 8.98
CA ASP A 13 20.01 -8.43 8.37
C ASP A 13 18.50 -8.71 8.17
N TRP A 14 17.69 -7.67 7.91
CA TRP A 14 16.24 -7.82 7.67
C TRP A 14 15.87 -8.14 6.20
N HIS A 15 16.87 -8.32 5.34
CA HIS A 15 16.65 -8.50 3.91
C HIS A 15 16.45 -9.98 3.55
N HIS A 16 15.58 -10.26 2.59
CA HIS A 16 15.37 -11.61 2.07
C HIS A 16 16.47 -11.99 1.08
N LYS A 17 17.17 -13.10 1.33
CA LYS A 17 18.38 -13.49 0.56
C LYS A 17 18.10 -14.25 -0.74
N GLN A 18 16.86 -14.69 -0.96
CA GLN A 18 16.48 -15.48 -2.14
C GLN A 18 15.57 -14.71 -3.11
N LEU A 19 15.78 -13.39 -3.27
CA LEU A 19 15.09 -12.61 -4.30
C LEU A 19 15.83 -12.67 -5.64
N THR A 20 15.09 -12.48 -6.73
CA THR A 20 15.69 -12.33 -8.07
C THR A 20 16.54 -11.07 -8.15
N GLU A 21 16.08 -10.01 -7.50
CA GLU A 21 16.76 -8.72 -7.45
C GLU A 21 16.47 -8.03 -6.12
N MET A 22 17.46 -7.33 -5.57
CA MET A 22 17.32 -6.51 -4.38
C MET A 22 17.87 -5.11 -4.65
N LEU A 23 16.99 -4.12 -4.70
CA LEU A 23 17.35 -2.71 -4.85
C LEU A 23 17.55 -2.10 -3.46
N VAL A 24 18.78 -1.69 -3.16
CA VAL A 24 19.11 -1.00 -1.91
C VAL A 24 19.03 0.51 -2.12
N VAL A 25 18.30 1.21 -1.26
CA VAL A 25 18.15 2.67 -1.25
C VAL A 25 18.63 3.27 0.08
N GLU A 26 18.75 4.60 0.18
CA GLU A 26 19.31 5.22 1.39
C GLU A 26 18.24 5.52 2.44
N THR A 27 17.00 5.80 2.02
CA THR A 27 15.93 6.26 2.94
C THR A 27 14.62 5.50 2.79
N MET A 28 13.76 5.57 3.81
CA MET A 28 12.39 5.04 3.74
C MET A 28 11.55 5.72 2.65
N HIS A 29 11.73 7.04 2.46
CA HIS A 29 11.01 7.79 1.43
C HIS A 29 11.40 7.34 0.02
N GLU A 30 12.70 7.17 -0.23
CA GLU A 30 13.19 6.61 -1.49
C GLU A 30 12.67 5.20 -1.73
N ARG A 31 12.60 4.38 -0.67
CA ARG A 31 12.09 3.01 -0.75
C ARG A 31 10.63 2.99 -1.22
N LYS A 32 9.75 3.76 -0.56
CA LYS A 32 8.32 3.83 -0.90
C LYS A 32 8.12 4.40 -2.29
N LYS A 33 8.83 5.48 -2.64
CA LYS A 33 8.81 6.04 -4.00
C LYS A 33 9.23 5.02 -5.05
N ARG A 34 10.34 4.31 -4.82
CA ARG A 34 10.86 3.32 -5.77
C ARG A 34 9.91 2.13 -5.92
N MET A 35 9.26 1.70 -4.83
CA MET A 35 8.20 0.69 -4.90
C MET A 35 7.03 1.15 -5.76
N ALA A 36 6.52 2.37 -5.54
CA ALA A 36 5.42 2.92 -6.34
C ALA A 36 5.79 3.09 -7.82
N ASP A 37 6.98 3.61 -8.13
CA ASP A 37 7.46 3.83 -9.51
C ASP A 37 7.63 2.50 -10.29
N LEU A 38 7.84 1.39 -9.59
CA LEU A 38 8.03 0.05 -10.18
C LEU A 38 6.74 -0.77 -10.26
N SER A 39 5.63 -0.29 -9.68
CA SER A 39 4.43 -1.10 -9.46
C SER A 39 3.22 -0.60 -10.25
N ASP A 40 2.64 -1.47 -11.07
CA ASP A 40 1.40 -1.21 -11.81
C ASP A 40 0.13 -1.29 -10.94
N ALA A 41 0.28 -1.68 -9.67
CA ALA A 41 -0.75 -1.63 -8.63
C ALA A 41 -0.13 -1.79 -7.22
N ALA A 42 -0.88 -1.37 -6.20
CA ALA A 42 -0.53 -1.58 -4.81
C ALA A 42 -1.59 -2.46 -4.12
N ILE A 43 -1.16 -3.49 -3.39
CA ILE A 43 -2.05 -4.34 -2.58
C ILE A 43 -1.56 -4.33 -1.14
N ALA A 44 -2.41 -3.90 -0.21
CA ALA A 44 -2.16 -3.99 1.22
C ALA A 44 -2.71 -5.33 1.77
N LEU A 45 -1.80 -6.17 2.24
CA LEU A 45 -2.09 -7.40 2.98
C LEU A 45 -2.20 -7.09 4.48
N PRO A 46 -2.87 -7.94 5.30
CA PRO A 46 -2.92 -7.76 6.75
C PRO A 46 -1.54 -7.48 7.37
N GLY A 47 -1.42 -6.37 8.09
CA GLY A 47 -0.16 -5.89 8.65
C GLY A 47 -0.34 -4.74 9.63
N GLY A 48 0.74 -4.44 10.37
CA GLY A 48 0.74 -3.42 11.42
C GLY A 48 1.03 -2.00 10.92
N CYS A 49 1.63 -1.19 11.78
CA CYS A 49 1.87 0.24 11.51
C CYS A 49 2.63 0.52 10.21
N GLY A 50 3.62 -0.30 9.84
CA GLY A 50 4.38 -0.11 8.60
C GLY A 50 3.50 -0.24 7.36
N THR A 51 2.64 -1.27 7.33
CA THR A 51 1.72 -1.49 6.21
C THR A 51 0.64 -0.41 6.14
N LEU A 52 0.12 0.03 7.29
CA LEU A 52 -0.86 1.12 7.35
C LEU A 52 -0.27 2.45 6.87
N GLU A 53 1.00 2.72 7.20
CA GLU A 53 1.72 3.91 6.75
C GLU A 53 1.89 3.94 5.23
N GLU A 54 2.33 2.82 4.64
CA GLU A 54 2.46 2.68 3.19
C GLU A 54 1.11 2.77 2.46
N LEU A 55 0.06 2.14 3.02
CA LEU A 55 -1.29 2.18 2.46
C LEU A 55 -1.87 3.59 2.43
N LEU A 56 -1.82 4.32 3.56
CA LEU A 56 -2.39 5.67 3.64
C LEU A 56 -1.60 6.66 2.78
N GLU A 57 -0.28 6.49 2.67
CA GLU A 57 0.54 7.29 1.77
C GLU A 57 0.16 7.07 0.30
N ILE A 58 0.04 5.83 -0.16
CA ILE A 58 -0.28 5.58 -1.58
C ILE A 58 -1.71 6.00 -1.95
N ILE A 59 -2.67 5.88 -1.01
CA ILE A 59 -4.02 6.46 -1.15
C ILE A 59 -3.93 7.98 -1.32
N THR A 60 -3.11 8.65 -0.51
CA THR A 60 -2.92 10.11 -0.59
C THR A 60 -2.25 10.51 -1.91
N TRP A 61 -1.26 9.75 -2.40
CA TRP A 61 -0.64 10.01 -3.70
C TRP A 61 -1.64 9.84 -4.84
N LYS A 62 -2.52 8.85 -4.76
CA LYS A 62 -3.59 8.67 -5.73
C LYS A 62 -4.60 9.80 -5.71
N GLN A 63 -4.98 10.26 -4.52
CA GLN A 63 -5.81 11.45 -4.34
C GLN A 63 -5.19 12.71 -4.99
N LEU A 64 -3.86 12.85 -4.93
CA LEU A 64 -3.12 13.97 -5.51
C LEU A 64 -2.81 13.79 -7.01
N GLY A 65 -3.17 12.65 -7.61
CA GLY A 65 -2.85 12.33 -9.01
C GLY A 65 -1.39 11.95 -9.27
N LEU A 66 -0.63 11.61 -8.22
CA LEU A 66 0.77 11.19 -8.29
C LEU A 66 0.93 9.69 -8.52
N TYR A 67 -0.12 8.91 -8.22
CA TYR A 67 -0.18 7.46 -8.46
C TYR A 67 -1.54 7.10 -9.05
N LEU A 68 -1.60 6.67 -10.31
CA LEU A 68 -2.88 6.46 -11.00
C LEU A 68 -3.33 5.00 -11.06
N HIS A 69 -2.48 4.10 -10.60
CA HIS A 69 -2.71 2.67 -10.61
C HIS A 69 -3.70 2.20 -9.53
N PRO A 70 -4.25 0.97 -9.63
CA PRO A 70 -5.10 0.39 -8.60
C PRO A 70 -4.42 0.35 -7.22
N VAL A 71 -5.22 0.63 -6.18
CA VAL A 71 -4.83 0.43 -4.78
C VAL A 71 -5.89 -0.50 -4.19
N VAL A 72 -5.47 -1.66 -3.69
CA VAL A 72 -6.37 -2.71 -3.20
C VAL A 72 -6.08 -2.99 -1.73
N ILE A 73 -7.13 -3.00 -0.92
CA ILE A 73 -7.09 -3.48 0.46
C ILE A 73 -7.58 -4.92 0.45
N LEU A 74 -6.70 -5.87 0.75
CA LEU A 74 -7.06 -7.27 0.90
C LEU A 74 -7.58 -7.50 2.32
N ASN A 75 -8.91 -7.49 2.47
CA ASN A 75 -9.64 -7.58 3.73
C ASN A 75 -9.93 -9.02 4.16
N THR A 76 -8.94 -9.92 4.03
CA THR A 76 -9.11 -11.32 4.40
C THR A 76 -9.48 -11.45 5.88
N ASN A 77 -10.52 -12.25 6.17
CA ASN A 77 -11.09 -12.45 7.51
C ASN A 77 -11.48 -11.14 8.21
N HIS A 78 -11.91 -10.12 7.47
CA HIS A 78 -12.38 -8.85 8.02
C HIS A 78 -11.32 -8.07 8.82
N TYR A 79 -10.03 -8.28 8.52
CA TYR A 79 -8.92 -7.66 9.25
C TYR A 79 -8.97 -6.12 9.23
N TYR A 80 -9.38 -5.53 8.10
CA TYR A 80 -9.42 -4.10 7.86
C TYR A 80 -10.79 -3.46 8.11
N ASP A 81 -11.80 -4.21 8.57
CA ASP A 81 -13.12 -3.64 8.89
C ASP A 81 -13.05 -2.39 9.79
N PRO A 82 -12.25 -2.36 10.87
CA PRO A 82 -12.12 -1.14 11.70
C PRO A 82 -11.51 0.05 10.97
N LEU A 83 -10.56 -0.20 10.05
CA LEU A 83 -9.93 0.85 9.23
C LEU A 83 -10.93 1.40 8.22
N LEU A 84 -11.65 0.52 7.52
CA LEU A 84 -12.66 0.90 6.53
C LEU A 84 -13.79 1.71 7.19
N GLU A 85 -14.20 1.33 8.40
CA GLU A 85 -15.16 2.09 9.20
C GLU A 85 -14.64 3.50 9.54
N MET A 86 -13.37 3.62 9.95
CA MET A 86 -12.75 4.91 10.23
C MET A 86 -12.68 5.80 8.98
N LEU A 87 -12.33 5.23 7.83
CA LEU A 87 -12.29 5.96 6.55
C LEU A 87 -13.69 6.41 6.13
N ARG A 88 -14.72 5.56 6.29
CA ARG A 88 -16.11 5.95 6.05
C ARG A 88 -16.53 7.11 6.95
N ARG A 89 -16.20 7.04 8.24
CA ARG A 89 -16.49 8.14 9.18
C ARG A 89 -15.80 9.44 8.77
N ALA A 90 -14.56 9.38 8.28
CA ALA A 90 -13.86 10.55 7.78
C ALA A 90 -14.50 11.13 6.51
N GLU A 91 -15.14 10.31 5.67
CA GLU A 91 -15.98 10.80 4.56
C GLU A 91 -17.27 11.45 5.08
N ASP A 92 -17.98 10.78 5.99
CA ASP A 92 -19.25 11.27 6.56
C ASP A 92 -19.10 12.58 7.34
N GLU A 93 -17.97 12.77 8.02
CA GLU A 93 -17.62 14.00 8.75
C GLU A 93 -16.89 15.05 7.87
N GLU A 94 -16.88 14.87 6.54
CA GLU A 94 -16.33 15.79 5.54
C GLU A 94 -14.80 16.03 5.62
N PHE A 95 -14.05 15.17 6.34
CA PHE A 95 -12.58 15.17 6.32
C PHE A 95 -12.01 14.58 5.04
N MET A 96 -12.80 13.78 4.30
CA MET A 96 -12.50 13.32 2.95
C MET A 96 -13.65 13.67 2.01
N ARG A 97 -13.34 14.32 0.87
CA ARG A 97 -14.36 14.74 -0.10
C ARG A 97 -14.93 13.53 -0.85
N VAL A 98 -16.25 13.50 -1.05
CA VAL A 98 -16.99 12.44 -1.78
C VAL A 98 -16.49 12.18 -3.22
N ARG A 99 -15.72 13.11 -3.82
CA ARG A 99 -15.06 12.91 -5.13
C ARG A 99 -14.02 11.77 -5.11
N TYR A 100 -13.69 11.22 -3.95
CA TYR A 100 -12.69 10.17 -3.75
C TYR A 100 -13.22 8.75 -3.83
N LYS A 101 -14.47 8.54 -4.30
CA LYS A 101 -14.95 7.21 -4.68
C LYS A 101 -13.98 6.59 -5.69
N GLY A 102 -13.37 5.47 -5.32
CA GLY A 102 -12.39 4.75 -6.16
C GLY A 102 -10.92 5.03 -5.84
N LEU A 103 -10.59 5.71 -4.74
CA LEU A 103 -9.19 5.79 -4.28
C LEU A 103 -8.61 4.40 -3.96
N TRP A 104 -9.41 3.52 -3.37
CA TRP A 104 -9.06 2.12 -3.15
C TRP A 104 -10.21 1.19 -3.53
N LEU A 105 -9.85 -0.07 -3.75
CA LEU A 105 -10.75 -1.21 -3.91
C LEU A 105 -10.61 -2.11 -2.68
N VAL A 106 -11.65 -2.88 -2.38
CA VAL A 106 -11.62 -3.86 -1.30
C VAL A 106 -11.84 -5.24 -1.93
N ALA A 107 -10.99 -6.20 -1.55
CA ALA A 107 -11.11 -7.59 -1.94
C ALA A 107 -11.08 -8.46 -0.68
N ASP A 108 -11.90 -9.50 -0.61
CA ASP A 108 -11.90 -10.44 0.52
C ASP A 108 -10.89 -11.58 0.29
N THR A 109 -10.59 -11.87 -0.98
CA THR A 109 -9.71 -12.98 -1.40
C THR A 109 -8.57 -12.53 -2.31
N PRO A 110 -7.43 -13.26 -2.33
CA PRO A 110 -6.36 -12.98 -3.29
C PRO A 110 -6.81 -13.05 -4.75
N GLU A 111 -7.72 -13.96 -5.08
CA GLU A 111 -8.26 -14.13 -6.44
C GLU A 111 -9.06 -12.89 -6.88
N GLU A 112 -9.87 -12.33 -5.98
CA GLU A 112 -10.59 -11.09 -6.23
C GLU A 112 -9.63 -9.90 -6.36
N ALA A 113 -8.62 -9.81 -5.48
CA ALA A 113 -7.61 -8.76 -5.55
C ALA A 113 -6.86 -8.79 -6.89
N ALA A 114 -6.51 -9.98 -7.38
CA ALA A 114 -5.87 -10.17 -8.67
C ALA A 114 -6.80 -9.81 -9.84
N GLY A 115 -8.13 -9.97 -9.68
CA GLY A 115 -9.12 -9.59 -10.69
C GLY A 115 -9.25 -8.08 -10.92
N PHE A 116 -8.69 -7.24 -10.04
CA PHE A 116 -8.64 -5.79 -10.20
C PHE A 116 -7.41 -5.27 -10.95
N LEU A 117 -6.46 -6.16 -11.27
CA LEU A 117 -5.21 -5.86 -11.96
C LEU A 117 -5.33 -6.12 -13.46
#